data_AF-A0AAD5P5C2-F1
#
_entry.id   AF-A0AAD5P5C2-F1
#
_cell.length_a   1.000
_cell.length_b   1.000
_cell.length_c   1.000
_cell.angle_alpha   90.00
_cell.angle_beta   90.00
_cell.angle_gamma   90.00
#
_symmetry.space_group_name_H-M   'P 1'
#
loop_
_entity.id
_entity.type
_entity.pdbx_description
1 polymer ?
#
loop_
_entity_poly.entity_id
_entity_poly.type
_entity_poly.pdbx_seq_one_letter_code
_entity_poly.pdbx_strand_id
1 'polypeptide(L)'
;MKGPSGEQIHDFCDKVSEKYEFVVRKKGVYQFCFTNMSPYHETIDFDIYVGHFIHYDQHAKDEHFSPLLEQISKLEEALHNIQFEHWLEAQTNRRAIVNDHMSKRAIQKAVIESHSLSWLQASFKSFISSTCLIENKDHSEFNKSYVGI
;
A
#
# COMPACT_ATOMS: atom_id res chain seq x y z
N MET A 1 35.31 16.53 18.96
CA MET A 1 35.36 15.10 18.59
C MET A 1 36.80 14.69 18.36
N LYS A 2 37.26 13.64 19.04
CA LYS A 2 38.64 13.16 18.95
C LYS A 2 38.69 11.73 18.43
N GLY A 3 39.69 11.45 17.61
CA GLY A 3 39.98 10.13 17.07
C GLY A 3 40.76 9.25 18.04
N PRO A 4 40.99 8.00 17.67
CA PRO A 4 41.60 6.98 18.54
C PRO A 4 43.07 7.24 18.88
N SER A 5 43.77 8.07 18.10
CA SER A 5 45.13 8.52 18.42
C SER A 5 45.14 9.88 19.12
N GLY A 6 43.97 10.37 19.56
CA GLY A 6 43.81 11.69 20.15
C GLY A 6 43.79 12.84 19.15
N GLU A 7 43.78 12.54 17.85
CA GLU A 7 43.68 13.55 16.80
C GLU A 7 42.33 14.27 16.87
N GLN A 8 42.35 15.59 16.73
CA GLN A 8 41.12 16.37 16.69
C GLN A 8 40.47 16.23 15.32
N ILE A 9 39.24 15.73 15.29
CA ILE A 9 38.50 15.50 14.04
C ILE A 9 37.63 16.71 13.73
N HIS A 10 36.89 17.19 14.73
CA HIS A 10 35.95 18.28 14.57
C HIS A 10 35.60 18.92 15.92
N ASP A 11 35.45 20.24 15.95
CA ASP A 11 35.01 21.00 17.11
C ASP A 11 33.76 21.80 16.79
N PHE A 12 32.79 21.76 17.70
CA PHE A 12 31.59 22.58 17.65
C PHE A 12 31.66 23.59 18.78
N CYS A 13 31.57 24.88 18.46
CA CYS A 13 31.47 25.97 19.42
C CYS A 13 30.15 26.70 19.23
N ASP A 14 29.48 27.03 20.34
CA ASP A 14 28.26 27.85 20.38
C ASP A 14 27.14 27.35 19.45
N LYS A 15 26.90 26.04 19.44
CA LYS A 15 25.83 25.40 18.67
C LYS A 15 24.73 24.90 19.58
N VAL A 16 23.47 25.18 19.23
CA VAL A 16 22.28 24.69 19.93
C VAL A 16 21.84 23.32 19.40
N SER A 17 22.09 23.04 18.12
CA SER A 17 21.83 21.74 17.47
C SER A 17 22.70 21.62 16.22
N GLU A 18 23.26 20.44 15.98
CA GLU A 18 24.12 20.16 14.82
C GLU A 18 24.11 18.66 14.49
N LYS A 19 24.16 18.31 13.21
CA LYS A 19 24.30 16.92 12.74
C LYS A 19 25.59 16.80 11.94
N TYR A 20 26.46 15.89 12.36
CA TYR A 20 27.74 15.67 11.69
C TYR A 20 27.94 14.20 11.32
N GLU A 21 28.32 13.96 10.08
CA GLU A 21 28.59 12.65 9.52
C GLU A 21 30.03 12.61 9.00
N PHE A 22 30.77 11.56 9.38
CA PHE A 22 32.14 11.36 8.92
C PHE A 22 32.43 9.87 8.75
N VAL A 23 33.42 9.57 7.91
CA VAL A 23 33.86 8.20 7.64
C VAL A 23 35.06 7.86 8.52
N VAL A 24 34.93 6.78 9.29
CA VAL A 24 35.98 6.24 10.15
C VAL A 24 37.02 5.51 9.28
N ARG A 25 38.24 6.06 9.20
CA ARG A 25 39.35 5.46 8.44
C ARG A 25 40.24 4.55 9.30
N LYS A 26 40.29 4.81 10.60
CA LYS A 26 41.14 4.06 11.55
C LYS A 26 40.26 3.33 12.55
N LYS A 27 40.55 2.05 12.77
CA LYS A 27 39.90 1.29 13.84
C LYS A 27 40.33 1.85 15.19
N GLY A 28 39.39 2.03 16.11
CA GLY A 28 39.67 2.46 17.48
C GLY A 28 38.49 3.17 18.14
N VAL A 29 38.71 3.69 19.34
CA VAL A 29 37.69 4.39 20.14
C VAL A 29 37.66 5.87 19.77
N TYR A 30 36.48 6.37 19.43
CA TYR A 30 36.24 7.79 19.14
C TYR A 30 35.61 8.45 20.37
N GLN A 31 36.06 9.66 20.71
CA GLN A 31 35.60 10.40 21.88
C GLN A 31 34.76 11.63 21.50
N PHE A 32 33.55 11.68 22.03
CA PHE A 32 32.61 12.78 21.90
C PHE A 32 32.53 13.50 23.26
N CYS A 33 32.93 14.77 23.30
CA CYS A 33 32.93 15.58 24.52
C CYS A 33 31.97 16.75 24.35
N PHE A 34 31.12 16.97 25.34
CA PHE A 34 30.25 18.12 25.44
C PHE A 34 30.66 18.93 26.68
N THR A 35 30.91 20.22 26.49
CA THR A 35 31.35 21.12 27.56
C THR A 35 30.31 22.21 27.73
N ASN A 36 29.70 22.27 28.90
CA ASN A 36 28.80 23.34 29.27
C ASN A 36 29.62 24.55 29.77
N MET A 37 29.49 25.69 29.10
CA MET A 37 30.14 26.94 29.47
C MET A 37 29.30 27.78 30.44
N SER A 38 28.01 27.45 30.59
CA SER A 38 27.06 28.12 31.46
C SER A 38 27.17 27.63 32.92
N PRO A 39 26.94 28.50 33.91
CA PRO A 39 26.88 28.10 35.32
C PRO A 39 25.61 27.31 35.66
N TYR A 40 24.65 27.21 34.75
CA TYR A 40 23.40 26.47 34.94
C TYR A 40 23.44 25.10 34.28
N HIS A 41 22.64 24.15 34.76
CA HIS A 41 22.53 22.83 34.17
C HIS A 41 21.89 22.90 32.78
N GLU A 42 22.63 22.44 31.78
CA GLU A 42 22.16 22.25 30.42
C GLU A 42 21.85 20.77 30.17
N THR A 43 20.76 20.50 29.47
CA THR A 43 20.40 19.15 29.03
C THR A 43 20.75 19.02 27.56
N ILE A 44 21.51 17.97 27.22
CA ILE A 44 21.95 17.69 25.86
C ILE A 44 21.30 16.38 25.42
N ASP A 45 20.58 16.45 24.31
CA ASP A 45 20.05 15.28 23.61
C ASP A 45 20.97 14.97 22.43
N PHE A 46 21.46 13.74 22.35
CA PHE A 46 22.41 13.34 21.30
C PHE A 46 22.17 11.91 20.83
N ASP A 47 22.20 11.74 19.50
CA ASP A 47 22.12 10.45 18.83
C ASP A 47 23.41 10.15 18.08
N ILE A 48 23.92 8.92 18.23
CA ILE A 48 25.09 8.44 17.49
C ILE A 48 24.67 7.26 16.62
N TYR A 49 24.74 7.46 15.30
CA TYR A 49 24.47 6.41 14.32
C TYR A 49 25.79 5.87 13.74
N VAL A 50 26.01 4.56 13.83
CA VAL A 50 27.19 3.89 13.28
C VAL A 50 26.76 2.99 12.13
N GLY A 51 27.05 3.43 10.90
CA GLY A 51 26.90 2.61 9.70
C GLY A 51 28.14 1.74 9.47
N HIS A 52 27.98 0.42 9.46
CA HIS A 52 29.03 -0.49 9.02
C HIS A 52 29.08 -0.52 7.48
N PHE A 53 30.05 0.16 6.89
CA PHE A 53 30.45 -0.11 5.51
C PHE A 53 31.53 -1.20 5.56
N ILE A 54 31.27 -2.34 4.94
CA ILE A 54 32.27 -3.40 4.78
C ILE A 54 33.31 -2.86 3.80
N HIS A 55 34.37 -2.25 4.32
CA HIS A 55 35.50 -1.83 3.50
C HIS A 55 36.21 -3.11 3.04
N TYR A 56 36.29 -3.30 1.72
CA TYR A 56 36.84 -4.44 0.98
C TYR A 56 38.35 -4.63 1.16
N ASP A 57 38.85 -4.68 2.40
CA ASP A 57 40.30 -4.67 2.64
C ASP A 57 40.76 -5.68 3.69
N GLN A 58 40.08 -6.83 3.73
CA GLN A 58 40.64 -8.03 4.33
C GLN A 58 40.51 -9.18 3.34
N HIS A 59 41.56 -9.33 2.53
CA HIS A 59 41.90 -10.57 1.83
C HIS A 59 41.90 -11.75 2.81
N ALA A 60 40.74 -12.38 3.02
CA ALA A 60 40.64 -13.72 3.56
C ALA A 60 40.43 -14.66 2.37
N LYS A 61 41.52 -15.30 1.96
CA LYS A 61 41.67 -16.40 0.97
C LYS A 61 40.36 -16.89 0.30
N ASP A 62 40.30 -16.66 -1.00
CA ASP A 62 39.22 -16.98 -1.95
C ASP A 62 38.89 -18.49 -2.08
N GLU A 63 39.66 -19.37 -1.43
CA GLU A 63 39.59 -20.82 -1.67
C GLU A 63 38.62 -21.57 -0.75
N HIS A 64 38.17 -20.95 0.36
CA HIS A 64 37.30 -21.63 1.34
C HIS A 64 35.85 -21.11 1.36
N PHE A 65 35.59 -20.00 0.67
CA PHE A 65 34.25 -19.39 0.54
C PHE A 65 33.48 -19.90 -0.67
N SER A 66 34.15 -20.45 -1.69
CA SER A 66 33.52 -21.04 -2.87
C SER A 66 32.49 -22.14 -2.55
N PRO A 67 32.73 -23.13 -1.66
CA PRO A 67 31.73 -24.15 -1.38
C PRO A 67 30.54 -23.62 -0.57
N LEU A 68 30.74 -22.56 0.23
CA LEU A 68 29.64 -21.93 0.99
C LEU A 68 28.79 -21.02 0.11
N LEU A 69 29.41 -20.26 -0.81
CA LEU A 69 28.70 -19.43 -1.77
C LEU A 69 27.93 -20.28 -2.80
N GLU A 70 28.45 -21.44 -3.20
CA GLU A 70 27.73 -22.40 -4.05
C GLU A 70 26.51 -23.00 -3.32
N GLN A 71 26.62 -23.27 -2.01
CA GLN A 71 25.49 -23.73 -1.21
C GLN A 71 24.45 -22.63 -0.99
N ILE A 72 24.88 -21.38 -0.77
CA ILE A 72 23.98 -20.23 -0.65
C ILE A 72 23.26 -19.96 -1.99
N SER A 73 23.95 -20.08 -3.14
CA SER A 73 23.30 -19.90 -4.44
C SER A 73 22.28 -21.01 -4.74
N LYS A 74 22.59 -22.27 -4.39
CA LYS A 74 21.64 -23.39 -4.50
C LYS A 74 20.43 -23.21 -3.59
N LEU A 75 20.63 -22.63 -2.41
CA LEU A 75 19.54 -22.36 -1.46
C LEU A 75 18.70 -21.16 -1.89
N GLU A 76 19.31 -20.13 -2.48
CA GLU A 76 18.62 -18.96 -3.06
C GLU A 76 17.76 -19.36 -4.25
N GLU A 77 18.24 -20.25 -5.12
CA GLU A 77 17.49 -20.77 -6.26
C GLU A 77 16.29 -21.65 -5.83
N ALA A 78 16.47 -22.50 -4.82
CA ALA A 78 15.38 -23.30 -4.25
C ALA A 78 14.35 -22.44 -3.49
N LEU A 79 14.79 -21.37 -2.82
CA LEU A 79 13.93 -20.43 -2.12
C LEU A 79 13.13 -19.55 -3.11
N HIS A 80 13.74 -19.13 -4.22
CA HIS A 80 13.05 -18.36 -5.26
C HIS A 80 11.92 -19.15 -5.92
N ASN A 81 12.11 -20.46 -6.10
CA ASN A 81 11.11 -21.34 -6.70
C ASN A 81 9.88 -21.56 -5.79
N ILE A 82 10.08 -21.65 -4.47
CA ILE A 82 8.98 -21.85 -3.51
C ILE A 82 8.26 -20.53 -3.18
N GLN A 83 9.00 -19.41 -3.09
CA GLN A 83 8.44 -18.16 -2.61
C GLN A 83 7.60 -17.43 -3.68
N PHE A 84 7.93 -17.60 -4.96
CA PHE A 84 7.18 -16.98 -6.06
C PHE A 84 5.83 -17.68 -6.32
N GLU A 85 5.84 -19.02 -6.39
CA GLU A 85 4.62 -19.83 -6.52
C GLU A 85 3.67 -19.58 -5.35
N HIS A 86 4.18 -19.63 -4.11
CA HIS A 86 3.33 -19.48 -2.92
C HIS A 86 2.76 -18.05 -2.77
N TRP A 87 3.51 -17.02 -3.18
CA TRP A 87 3.02 -15.65 -3.16
C TRP A 87 1.95 -15.40 -4.24
N LEU A 88 2.17 -15.89 -5.47
CA LEU A 88 1.19 -15.78 -6.55
C LEU A 88 -0.08 -16.56 -6.24
N GLU A 89 0.03 -17.78 -5.71
CA GLU A 89 -1.11 -18.62 -5.36
C GLU A 89 -1.93 -18.03 -4.21
N ALA A 90 -1.28 -17.51 -3.16
CA ALA A 90 -1.95 -16.84 -2.06
C ALA A 90 -2.63 -15.52 -2.47
N GLN A 91 -2.10 -14.81 -3.46
CA GLN A 91 -2.71 -13.59 -4.00
C GLN A 91 -3.87 -13.92 -4.95
N THR A 92 -3.73 -14.98 -5.75
CA THR A 92 -4.75 -15.45 -6.71
C THR A 92 -5.96 -16.02 -5.98
N ASN A 93 -5.76 -16.79 -4.90
CA ASN A 93 -6.85 -17.35 -4.11
C ASN A 93 -7.70 -16.25 -3.44
N ARG A 94 -7.06 -15.23 -2.84
CA ARG A 94 -7.79 -14.07 -2.29
C ARG A 94 -8.56 -13.31 -3.35
N ARG A 95 -7.97 -13.09 -4.53
CA ARG A 95 -8.64 -12.42 -5.65
C ARG A 95 -9.79 -13.26 -6.23
N ALA A 96 -9.66 -14.58 -6.27
CA ALA A 96 -10.69 -15.51 -6.75
C ALA A 96 -11.93 -15.51 -5.85
N ILE A 97 -11.75 -15.54 -4.52
CA ILE A 97 -12.87 -15.53 -3.56
C ILE A 97 -13.64 -14.19 -3.65
N VAL A 98 -12.92 -13.06 -3.68
CA VAL A 98 -13.57 -11.74 -3.82
C VAL A 98 -14.27 -11.62 -5.17
N ASN A 99 -13.63 -12.08 -6.27
CA ASN A 99 -14.23 -12.03 -7.60
C ASN A 99 -15.47 -12.93 -7.72
N ASP A 100 -15.49 -14.12 -7.13
CA ASP A 100 -16.67 -15.00 -7.12
C ASP A 100 -17.85 -14.34 -6.38
N HIS A 101 -17.59 -13.78 -5.20
CA HIS A 101 -18.62 -13.07 -4.44
C HIS A 101 -19.09 -11.78 -5.13
N MET A 102 -18.18 -11.02 -5.75
CA MET A 102 -18.51 -9.80 -6.50
C MET A 102 -19.27 -10.11 -7.79
N SER A 103 -18.89 -11.16 -8.53
CA SER A 103 -19.54 -11.59 -9.77
C SER A 103 -20.98 -12.05 -9.52
N LYS A 104 -21.21 -12.89 -8.48
CA LYS A 104 -22.57 -13.32 -8.10
C LYS A 104 -23.46 -12.14 -7.72
N ARG A 105 -22.96 -11.21 -6.93
CA ARG A 105 -23.71 -10.00 -6.52
C ARG A 105 -23.97 -9.08 -7.71
N ALA A 106 -23.02 -8.93 -8.62
CA ALA A 106 -23.19 -8.11 -9.82
C ALA A 106 -24.27 -8.68 -10.75
N ILE A 107 -24.27 -9.99 -10.99
CA ILE A 107 -25.30 -10.67 -11.79
C ILE A 107 -26.67 -10.54 -11.11
N GLN A 108 -26.76 -10.81 -9.80
CA GLN A 108 -28.02 -10.66 -9.06
C GLN A 108 -28.56 -9.24 -9.13
N LYS A 109 -27.71 -8.22 -8.94
CA LYS A 109 -28.12 -6.81 -9.04
C LYS A 109 -28.62 -6.48 -10.45
N ALA A 110 -27.90 -6.89 -11.49
CA ALA A 110 -28.29 -6.65 -12.88
C ALA A 110 -29.62 -7.33 -13.24
N VAL A 111 -29.83 -8.57 -12.78
CA VAL A 111 -31.10 -9.30 -12.98
C VAL A 111 -32.25 -8.57 -12.28
N ILE A 112 -32.09 -8.17 -11.02
CA ILE A 112 -33.14 -7.47 -10.26
C ILE A 112 -33.47 -6.13 -10.91
N GLU A 113 -32.48 -5.35 -11.30
CA GLU A 113 -32.68 -4.06 -11.98
C GLU A 113 -33.38 -4.22 -13.33
N SER A 114 -33.02 -5.24 -14.12
CA SER A 114 -33.69 -5.53 -15.39
C SER A 114 -35.15 -5.96 -15.20
N HIS A 115 -35.40 -6.83 -14.21
CA HIS A 115 -36.76 -7.30 -13.92
C HIS A 115 -37.63 -6.16 -13.39
N SER A 116 -37.10 -5.32 -12.49
CA SER A 116 -37.84 -4.20 -11.93
C SER A 116 -38.22 -3.18 -13.01
N LEU A 117 -37.29 -2.84 -13.92
CA LEU A 117 -37.58 -1.96 -15.05
C LEU A 117 -38.64 -2.54 -15.98
N SER A 118 -38.55 -3.82 -16.33
CA SER A 118 -39.52 -4.50 -17.19
C SER A 118 -40.91 -4.55 -16.55
N TRP A 119 -40.97 -4.80 -15.24
CA TRP A 119 -42.22 -4.79 -14.47
C TRP A 119 -42.85 -3.39 -14.41
N LEU A 120 -42.06 -2.37 -14.10
CA LEU A 120 -42.52 -0.98 -14.06
C LEU A 120 -43.06 -0.54 -15.43
N GLN A 121 -42.39 -0.92 -16.52
CA GLN A 121 -42.86 -0.65 -17.87
C GLN A 121 -44.20 -1.33 -18.17
N ALA A 122 -44.38 -2.59 -17.77
CA ALA A 122 -45.63 -3.32 -17.95
C ALA A 122 -46.77 -2.69 -17.13
N SER A 123 -46.51 -2.34 -15.86
CA SER A 123 -47.49 -1.65 -15.01
C SER A 123 -47.88 -0.29 -15.56
N PHE A 124 -46.91 0.49 -16.04
CA PHE A 124 -47.16 1.79 -16.66
C PHE A 124 -48.01 1.65 -17.94
N LYS A 125 -47.69 0.69 -18.81
CA LYS A 125 -48.47 0.42 -20.02
C LYS A 125 -49.91 0.00 -19.70
N SER A 126 -50.11 -0.83 -18.67
CA SER A 126 -51.45 -1.22 -18.21
C SER A 126 -52.23 -0.02 -17.68
N PHE A 127 -51.59 0.85 -16.89
CA PHE A 127 -52.22 2.06 -16.35
C PHE A 127 -52.69 2.99 -17.48
N ILE A 128 -51.82 3.32 -18.44
CA ILE A 128 -52.16 4.18 -19.59
C ILE A 128 -53.28 3.56 -20.44
N SER A 129 -53.28 2.24 -20.65
CA SER A 129 -54.37 1.58 -21.38
C SER A 129 -55.70 1.68 -20.65
N SER A 130 -55.71 1.52 -19.32
CA SER A 130 -56.94 1.66 -18.52
C SER A 130 -57.46 3.09 -18.50
N THR A 131 -56.59 4.09 -18.35
CA THR A 131 -57.00 5.51 -18.39
C THR A 131 -57.54 5.89 -19.76
N CYS A 132 -56.91 5.43 -20.84
CA CYS A 132 -57.37 5.70 -22.20
C CYS A 132 -58.71 5.00 -22.52
N LEU A 133 -58.97 3.81 -21.96
CA LEU A 133 -60.28 3.15 -22.10
C LEU A 133 -61.37 3.90 -21.34
N ILE A 134 -61.07 4.49 -20.18
CA ILE A 134 -62.01 5.33 -19.43
C ILE A 134 -62.33 6.60 -20.23
N GLU A 135 -61.31 7.31 -20.71
CA GLU A 135 -61.50 8.51 -21.55
C GLU A 135 -62.28 8.22 -22.83
N ASN A 136 -61.97 7.11 -23.53
CA ASN A 136 -62.72 6.72 -24.73
C ASN A 136 -64.17 6.32 -24.40
N LYS A 137 -64.41 5.68 -23.24
CA LYS A 137 -65.77 5.35 -22.80
C LYS A 137 -66.57 6.62 -22.54
N ASP A 138 -65.99 7.59 -21.83
CA ASP A 138 -66.59 8.90 -21.57
C ASP A 138 -66.86 9.65 -22.88
N HIS A 139 -65.92 9.64 -23.83
CA HIS A 139 -66.09 10.29 -25.14
C HIS A 139 -67.14 9.58 -26.02
N SER A 140 -67.29 8.27 -25.89
CA SER A 140 -68.31 7.48 -26.60
C SER A 140 -69.72 7.67 -26.02
N GLU A 141 -69.83 7.80 -24.70
CA GLU A 141 -71.09 8.12 -24.03
C GLU A 141 -71.51 9.57 -24.34
N PHE A 142 -70.55 10.49 -24.40
CA PHE A 142 -70.79 11.87 -24.84
C PHE A 142 -71.28 11.94 -26.30
N ASN A 143 -70.64 11.22 -27.23
CA ASN A 143 -71.07 11.18 -28.63
C ASN A 143 -72.41 10.47 -28.84
N LYS A 144 -72.74 9.44 -28.06
CA LYS A 144 -74.08 8.81 -28.10
C LYS A 144 -75.17 9.75 -27.58
N SER A 145 -74.85 10.59 -26.60
CA SER A 145 -75.74 11.65 -26.11
C SER A 145 -75.99 12.73 -27.17
N TYR A 146 -75.00 13.02 -28.03
CA TYR A 146 -75.10 14.03 -29.09
C TYR A 146 -75.75 13.56 -30.39
N VAL A 147 -75.62 12.27 -30.75
CA VAL A 147 -76.16 11.70 -32.01
C VAL A 147 -77.51 10.99 -31.81
N GLY A 148 -78.00 10.90 -30.57
CA GLY A 148 -79.35 10.43 -30.24
C GLY A 148 -80.42 11.53 -30.39
N ILE A 149 -80.58 12.05 -31.60
CA ILE A 149 -81.75 12.81 -32.09
C ILE A 149 -82.10 12.26 -33.47
#